data_AF-A0A936N1V2-F1
#
_entry.id   AF-A0A936N1V2-F1
#
_cell.length_a   1.000
_cell.length_b   1.000
_cell.length_c   1.000
_cell.angle_alpha   90.00
_cell.angle_beta   90.00
_cell.angle_gamma   90.00
#
_symmetry.space_group_name_H-M   'P 1'
#
loop_
_entity.id
_entity.type
_entity.pdbx_description
1 polymer ?
#
loop_
_entity_poly.entity_id
_entity_poly.type
_entity_poly.pdbx_seq_one_letter_code
_entity_poly.pdbx_strand_id
1 'polypeptide(L)'
;MLRTLLLALALSLSSITWAQLPLVDITLVDNGASELEVRVRPDGDFDEFFASIVFTIRWDAASGANLDQVAQVAPVSFYMPVIKSGPETDAGGYRYQIFAGFGTNALSAFGENWTAGNEVVLMTIPVVNGTSFFEIVNDSWTGDVNNNGDYYVSLNGQDQTGAIYQLNTGVRVEGTLGAGFSVHPNPSAGPVMLDLNIPTDVQVALVEWLDASGRLVRADRITGRGALRFPVDVAGLERGTYMVRLTSDGQVSTERVVLR
;
A
#
# COMPACT_ATOMS: atom_id res chain seq x y z
N MET A 1 23.45 -42.79 58.29
CA MET A 1 23.30 -42.93 56.83
C MET A 1 21.87 -42.59 56.47
N LEU A 2 21.61 -41.31 56.19
CA LEU A 2 20.28 -40.72 55.99
C LEU A 2 20.08 -40.50 54.49
N ARG A 3 19.20 -41.28 53.86
CA ARG A 3 18.84 -41.13 52.43
C ARG A 3 17.62 -40.23 52.33
N THR A 4 17.86 -38.96 52.03
CA THR A 4 16.82 -37.95 51.78
C THR A 4 16.35 -38.08 50.33
N LEU A 5 15.10 -38.49 50.13
CA LEU A 5 14.43 -38.51 48.83
C LEU A 5 13.71 -37.17 48.66
N LEU A 6 14.25 -36.28 47.82
CA LEU A 6 13.58 -35.03 47.42
C LEU A 6 12.77 -35.30 46.15
N LEU A 7 11.45 -35.35 46.30
CA LEU A 7 10.47 -35.44 45.24
C LEU A 7 10.27 -34.03 44.64
N ALA A 8 10.76 -33.78 43.43
CA ALA A 8 10.54 -32.53 42.72
C ALA A 8 9.19 -32.61 41.98
N LEU A 9 8.18 -31.92 42.52
CA LEU A 9 6.91 -31.68 41.84
C LEU A 9 7.09 -30.46 40.91
N ALA A 10 7.32 -30.70 39.62
CA ALA A 10 7.34 -29.65 38.62
C ALA A 10 5.88 -29.21 38.33
N LEU A 11 5.47 -28.08 38.89
CA LEU A 11 4.26 -27.39 38.45
C LEU A 11 4.49 -26.85 37.03
N SER A 12 3.85 -27.48 36.05
CA SER A 12 3.67 -26.89 34.72
C SER A 12 2.73 -25.68 34.84
N LEU A 13 3.29 -24.49 34.97
CA LEU A 13 2.59 -23.24 34.70
C LEU A 13 2.33 -23.20 33.18
N SER A 14 1.19 -23.73 32.75
CA SER A 14 0.64 -23.47 31.43
C SER A 14 0.29 -21.98 31.38
N SER A 15 1.13 -21.20 30.71
CA SER A 15 0.84 -19.82 30.35
C SER A 15 -0.45 -19.85 29.53
N ILE A 16 -1.55 -19.32 30.08
CA ILE A 16 -2.71 -18.97 29.28
C ILE A 16 -2.26 -17.74 28.47
N THR A 17 -1.78 -17.96 27.25
CA THR A 17 -1.64 -16.88 26.28
C THR A 17 -3.04 -16.44 25.92
N TRP A 18 -3.48 -15.30 26.44
CA TRP A 18 -4.62 -14.59 25.86
C TRP A 18 -4.27 -14.35 24.39
N ALA A 19 -5.13 -14.77 23.48
CA ALA A 19 -4.98 -14.40 22.08
C ALA A 19 -5.01 -12.88 22.01
N GLN A 20 -3.86 -12.27 21.70
CA GLN A 20 -3.79 -10.83 21.45
C GLN A 20 -4.57 -10.56 20.15
N LEU A 21 -5.41 -9.52 20.14
CA LEU A 21 -6.05 -9.07 18.91
C LEU A 21 -4.97 -8.72 17.87
N PRO A 22 -5.20 -8.98 16.58
CA PRO A 22 -4.20 -8.69 15.57
C PRO A 22 -4.07 -7.20 15.33
N LEU A 23 -2.86 -6.76 15.03
CA LEU A 23 -2.64 -5.44 14.42
C LEU A 23 -3.12 -5.48 12.98
N VAL A 24 -3.64 -4.35 12.51
CA VAL A 24 -4.17 -4.21 11.15
C VAL A 24 -3.32 -3.21 10.39
N ASP A 25 -2.62 -3.69 9.37
CA ASP A 25 -1.88 -2.86 8.44
C ASP A 25 -2.82 -2.28 7.36
N ILE A 26 -2.46 -1.16 6.73
CA ILE A 26 -3.18 -0.55 5.60
C ILE A 26 -2.26 -0.24 4.42
N THR A 27 -2.79 -0.36 3.21
CA THR A 27 -2.15 0.11 1.98
C THR A 27 -3.17 0.72 1.03
N LEU A 28 -2.67 1.47 0.06
CA LEU A 28 -3.39 1.92 -1.11
C LEU A 28 -2.83 1.15 -2.31
N VAL A 29 -3.68 0.70 -3.24
CA VAL A 29 -3.30 0.06 -4.51
C VAL A 29 -3.97 0.78 -5.69
N ASP A 30 -3.29 0.95 -6.82
CA ASP A 30 -3.95 1.36 -8.07
C ASP A 30 -4.53 0.11 -8.73
N ASN A 31 -5.85 0.08 -8.94
CA ASN A 31 -6.50 -1.07 -9.57
C ASN A 31 -6.44 -1.04 -11.10
N GLY A 32 -5.83 -0.01 -11.69
CA GLY A 32 -5.65 0.16 -13.13
C GLY A 32 -6.89 0.68 -13.86
N ALA A 33 -7.95 1.06 -13.14
CA ALA A 33 -9.21 1.57 -13.69
C ALA A 33 -9.45 3.06 -13.34
N SER A 34 -8.37 3.83 -13.12
CA SER A 34 -8.46 5.19 -12.56
C SER A 34 -9.10 5.22 -11.16
N GLU A 35 -9.02 4.12 -10.42
CA GLU A 35 -9.53 3.99 -9.07
C GLU A 35 -8.41 3.59 -8.12
N LEU A 36 -8.46 4.17 -6.94
CA LEU A 36 -7.66 3.73 -5.80
C LEU A 36 -8.40 2.61 -5.08
N GLU A 37 -7.67 1.62 -4.61
CA GLU A 37 -8.17 0.52 -3.81
C GLU A 37 -7.49 0.54 -2.44
N VAL A 38 -8.26 0.75 -1.38
CA VAL A 38 -7.75 0.70 0.00
C VAL A 38 -7.85 -0.74 0.48
N ARG A 39 -6.74 -1.28 0.97
CA ARG A 39 -6.68 -2.63 1.53
C ARG A 39 -6.19 -2.61 2.96
N VAL A 40 -6.74 -3.52 3.76
CA VAL A 40 -6.27 -3.81 5.11
C VAL A 40 -5.68 -5.21 5.17
N ARG A 41 -4.70 -5.45 6.05
CA ARG A 41 -4.09 -6.76 6.25
C ARG A 41 -3.82 -6.99 7.74
N PRO A 42 -4.54 -7.90 8.40
CA PRO A 42 -4.26 -8.21 9.80
C PRO A 42 -3.05 -9.14 9.94
N ASP A 43 -2.32 -9.06 11.05
CA ASP A 43 -1.18 -9.95 11.36
C ASP A 43 -1.59 -11.24 12.11
N GLY A 44 -2.89 -11.41 12.34
CA GLY A 44 -3.51 -12.58 12.96
C GLY A 44 -4.94 -12.78 12.47
N ASP A 45 -5.53 -13.93 12.78
CA ASP A 45 -6.91 -14.23 12.38
C ASP A 45 -7.92 -13.39 13.19
N PHE A 46 -9.02 -12.98 12.55
CA PHE A 46 -10.04 -12.15 13.20
C PHE A 46 -11.41 -12.24 12.52
N ASP A 47 -12.47 -12.47 13.28
CA ASP A 47 -13.86 -12.50 12.78
C ASP A 47 -14.88 -11.80 13.71
N GLU A 48 -14.37 -10.99 14.65
CA GLU A 48 -15.20 -10.25 15.60
C GLU A 48 -15.49 -8.82 15.10
N PHE A 49 -15.50 -7.82 15.99
CA PHE A 49 -15.95 -6.47 15.69
C PHE A 49 -14.79 -5.59 15.16
N PHE A 50 -14.77 -5.32 13.86
CA PHE A 50 -13.95 -4.23 13.32
C PHE A 50 -14.65 -2.91 13.67
N ALA A 51 -14.26 -2.27 14.77
CA ALA A 51 -15.06 -1.23 15.42
C ALA A 51 -14.93 0.13 14.73
N SER A 52 -13.73 0.52 14.34
CA SER A 52 -13.52 1.77 13.61
C SER A 52 -12.22 1.76 12.81
N ILE A 53 -12.20 2.62 11.79
CA ILE A 53 -11.01 2.94 11.01
C ILE A 53 -11.01 4.41 10.65
N VAL A 54 -9.84 5.05 10.72
CA VAL A 54 -9.58 6.40 10.19
C VAL A 54 -8.31 6.32 9.37
N PHE A 55 -8.26 7.00 8.23
CA PHE A 55 -7.03 7.19 7.45
C PHE A 55 -7.17 8.41 6.55
N THR A 56 -6.05 8.92 6.06
CA THR A 56 -6.02 10.05 5.12
C THR A 56 -5.30 9.67 3.85
N ILE A 57 -5.92 9.97 2.70
CA ILE A 57 -5.24 9.94 1.40
C ILE A 57 -4.73 11.34 1.08
N ARG A 58 -3.45 11.44 0.71
CA ARG A 58 -2.75 12.66 0.29
C ARG A 58 -2.32 12.58 -1.17
N TRP A 59 -2.40 13.69 -1.88
CA TRP A 59 -1.85 13.85 -3.23
C TRP A 59 -1.42 15.30 -3.51
N ASP A 60 -0.70 15.55 -4.61
CA ASP A 60 -0.30 16.91 -5.00
C ASP A 60 -1.52 17.80 -5.29
N ALA A 61 -1.63 18.93 -4.60
CA ALA A 61 -2.73 19.88 -4.79
C ALA A 61 -2.72 20.53 -6.18
N ALA A 62 -1.55 20.62 -6.82
CA ALA A 62 -1.42 21.21 -8.16
C ALA A 62 -1.89 20.26 -9.29
N SER A 63 -2.12 18.98 -8.99
CA SER A 63 -2.49 17.96 -9.98
C SER A 63 -3.87 18.18 -10.63
N GLY A 64 -4.74 18.97 -9.99
CA GLY A 64 -6.15 19.10 -10.37
C GLY A 64 -7.00 17.86 -10.08
N ALA A 65 -6.41 16.79 -9.54
CA ALA A 65 -7.12 15.56 -9.24
C ALA A 65 -8.04 15.72 -8.00
N ASN A 66 -9.16 15.00 -8.03
CA ASN A 66 -10.09 14.84 -6.92
C ASN A 66 -10.47 13.37 -6.74
N LEU A 67 -10.97 13.05 -5.57
CA LEU A 67 -11.56 11.74 -5.30
C LEU A 67 -13.09 11.82 -5.45
N ASP A 68 -13.73 10.85 -6.08
CA ASP A 68 -15.20 10.83 -6.20
C ASP A 68 -15.84 10.07 -5.02
N GLN A 69 -17.03 9.49 -5.21
CA GLN A 69 -17.73 8.69 -4.22
C GLN A 69 -16.99 7.40 -3.88
N VAL A 70 -16.96 7.07 -2.59
CA VAL A 70 -16.48 5.79 -2.09
C VAL A 70 -17.38 4.66 -2.61
N ALA A 71 -16.77 3.58 -3.10
CA ALA A 71 -17.45 2.35 -3.47
C ALA A 71 -17.00 1.20 -2.55
N GLN A 72 -17.96 0.44 -2.03
CA GLN A 72 -17.72 -0.75 -1.22
C GLN A 72 -18.64 -1.89 -1.64
N VAL A 73 -18.09 -3.10 -1.67
CA VAL A 73 -18.82 -4.31 -2.04
C VAL A 73 -19.29 -5.04 -0.78
N ALA A 74 -20.48 -5.63 -0.81
CA ALA A 74 -20.94 -6.49 0.27
C ALA A 74 -20.07 -7.77 0.36
N PRO A 75 -19.76 -8.29 1.55
CA PRO A 75 -20.30 -7.85 2.85
C PRO A 75 -19.48 -6.76 3.56
N VAL A 76 -18.37 -6.28 2.98
CA VAL A 76 -17.51 -5.25 3.60
C VAL A 76 -18.30 -4.01 4.02
N SER A 77 -19.19 -3.52 3.15
CA SER A 77 -20.06 -2.38 3.44
C SER A 77 -21.06 -2.61 4.58
N PHE A 78 -21.31 -3.87 4.99
CA PHE A 78 -22.24 -4.21 6.07
C PHE A 78 -21.58 -4.22 7.45
N TYR A 79 -20.33 -4.69 7.54
CA TYR A 79 -19.60 -4.71 8.81
C TYR A 79 -18.67 -3.51 8.97
N MET A 80 -18.24 -2.86 7.89
CA MET A 80 -17.39 -1.66 7.93
C MET A 80 -17.74 -0.68 6.79
N PRO A 81 -18.82 0.11 6.93
CA PRO A 81 -19.08 1.22 6.03
C PRO A 81 -18.04 2.33 6.23
N VAL A 82 -17.40 2.78 5.15
CA VAL A 82 -16.38 3.85 5.13
C VAL A 82 -16.89 5.01 4.27
N ILE A 83 -16.72 6.23 4.77
CA ILE A 83 -17.10 7.46 4.07
C ILE A 83 -16.00 8.51 4.14
N LYS A 84 -16.09 9.53 3.27
CA LYS A 84 -15.31 10.76 3.41
C LYS A 84 -15.72 11.49 4.69
N SER A 85 -14.73 11.84 5.51
CA SER A 85 -14.90 12.68 6.69
C SER A 85 -14.49 14.12 6.35
N GLY A 86 -15.48 14.99 6.18
CA GLY A 86 -15.25 16.38 5.77
C GLY A 86 -14.80 16.54 4.30
N PRO A 87 -14.56 17.78 3.87
CA PRO A 87 -14.15 18.10 2.51
C PRO A 87 -12.67 17.82 2.25
N GLU A 88 -12.29 17.72 0.98
CA GLU A 88 -10.89 17.76 0.56
C GLU A 88 -10.27 19.10 0.97
N THR A 89 -9.08 19.06 1.57
CA THR A 89 -8.41 20.23 2.15
C THR A 89 -7.00 20.37 1.60
N ASP A 90 -6.65 21.58 1.13
CA ASP A 90 -5.31 21.90 0.65
C ASP A 90 -4.44 22.47 1.79
N ALA A 91 -3.29 21.85 2.03
CA ALA A 91 -2.31 22.30 3.03
C ALA A 91 -0.88 21.93 2.62
N GLY A 92 0.05 22.88 2.72
CA GLY A 92 1.47 22.61 2.49
C GLY A 92 1.83 22.09 1.09
N GLY A 93 1.05 22.45 0.06
CA GLY A 93 1.24 21.98 -1.33
C GLY A 93 0.55 20.65 -1.64
N TYR A 94 -0.07 20.01 -0.66
CA TYR A 94 -0.81 18.76 -0.83
C TYR A 94 -2.31 18.97 -0.61
N ARG A 95 -3.10 18.07 -1.19
CA ARG A 95 -4.52 17.90 -0.92
C ARG A 95 -4.73 16.64 -0.10
N TYR A 96 -5.60 16.72 0.89
CA TYR A 96 -5.91 15.64 1.82
C TYR A 96 -7.41 15.33 1.81
N GLN A 97 -7.75 14.05 1.87
CA GLN A 97 -9.10 13.59 2.19
C GLN A 97 -9.03 12.57 3.32
N ILE A 98 -9.68 12.89 4.43
CA ILE A 98 -9.84 11.98 5.57
C ILE A 98 -11.01 11.04 5.29
N PHE A 99 -10.85 9.78 5.62
CA PHE A 99 -11.88 8.75 5.58
C PHE A 99 -12.11 8.21 6.99
N ALA A 100 -13.37 7.92 7.30
CA ALA A 100 -13.75 7.30 8.56
C ALA A 100 -14.77 6.20 8.32
N GLY A 101 -14.60 5.09 9.04
CA GLY A 101 -15.55 4.00 9.08
C GLY A 101 -15.86 3.57 10.51
N PHE A 102 -17.10 3.13 10.72
CA PHE A 102 -17.59 2.63 12.00
C PHE A 102 -18.33 1.33 11.79
N GLY A 103 -17.80 0.25 12.37
CA GLY A 103 -18.44 -1.05 12.28
C GLY A 103 -19.61 -1.16 13.24
N THR A 104 -20.65 -1.87 12.79
CA THR A 104 -21.89 -2.08 13.56
C THR A 104 -22.23 -3.55 13.74
N ASN A 105 -21.46 -4.45 13.12
CA ASN A 105 -21.65 -5.88 13.15
C ASN A 105 -20.29 -6.57 13.19
N ALA A 106 -20.24 -7.76 13.80
CA ALA A 106 -19.07 -8.62 13.69
C ALA A 106 -18.93 -9.19 12.27
N LEU A 107 -17.70 -9.44 11.83
CA LEU A 107 -17.40 -10.06 10.53
C LEU A 107 -18.10 -11.43 10.40
N SER A 108 -18.04 -12.22 11.47
CA SER A 108 -18.67 -13.55 11.57
C SER A 108 -20.18 -13.54 11.35
N ALA A 109 -20.88 -12.41 11.55
CA ALA A 109 -22.31 -12.28 11.25
C ALA A 109 -22.62 -12.42 9.75
N PHE A 110 -21.62 -12.20 8.89
CA PHE A 110 -21.71 -12.32 7.43
C PHE A 110 -20.90 -13.50 6.88
N GLY A 111 -20.42 -14.39 7.76
CA GLY A 111 -19.56 -15.51 7.37
C GLY A 111 -18.14 -15.10 6.95
N GLU A 112 -17.73 -13.87 7.28
CA GLU A 112 -16.40 -13.37 7.01
C GLU A 112 -15.44 -13.74 8.15
N ASN A 113 -14.21 -14.05 7.78
CA ASN A 113 -13.11 -14.29 8.69
C ASN A 113 -11.85 -13.78 8.02
N TRP A 114 -11.17 -12.85 8.67
CA TRP A 114 -9.86 -12.44 8.24
C TRP A 114 -8.83 -13.46 8.67
N THR A 115 -7.95 -13.80 7.74
CA THR A 115 -6.80 -14.67 8.00
C THR A 115 -5.53 -13.84 8.03
N ALA A 116 -4.63 -14.18 8.95
CA ALA A 116 -3.34 -13.52 9.10
C ALA A 116 -2.58 -13.37 7.76
N GLY A 117 -2.15 -12.16 7.46
CA GLY A 117 -1.36 -11.83 6.27
C GLY A 117 -2.15 -11.71 4.96
N ASN A 118 -3.45 -12.00 4.96
CA ASN A 118 -4.28 -11.84 3.76
C ASN A 118 -4.84 -10.42 3.68
N GLU A 119 -4.74 -9.83 2.49
CA GLU A 119 -5.31 -8.51 2.22
C GLU A 119 -6.83 -8.60 2.00
N VAL A 120 -7.55 -7.64 2.56
CA VAL A 120 -8.98 -7.44 2.37
C VAL A 120 -9.21 -6.08 1.75
N VAL A 121 -9.92 -6.06 0.61
CA VAL A 121 -10.32 -4.82 -0.05
C VAL A 121 -11.37 -4.13 0.80
N LEU A 122 -11.02 -2.97 1.36
CA LEU A 122 -11.91 -2.19 2.21
C LEU A 122 -12.87 -1.34 1.38
N MET A 123 -12.34 -0.66 0.36
CA MET A 123 -13.08 0.21 -0.54
C MET A 123 -12.29 0.48 -1.82
N THR A 124 -12.99 0.90 -2.87
CA THR A 124 -12.39 1.61 -3.99
C THR A 124 -12.89 3.05 -4.04
N ILE A 125 -12.15 3.92 -4.71
CA ILE A 125 -12.54 5.31 -4.93
C ILE A 125 -12.01 5.82 -6.27
N PRO A 126 -12.88 6.31 -7.16
CA PRO A 126 -12.45 6.89 -8.43
C PRO A 126 -11.64 8.17 -8.25
N VAL A 127 -10.61 8.31 -9.08
CA VAL A 127 -9.86 9.55 -9.27
C VAL A 127 -10.41 10.25 -10.50
N VAL A 128 -10.77 11.53 -10.33
CA VAL A 128 -11.37 12.35 -11.38
C VAL A 128 -10.60 13.66 -11.57
N ASN A 129 -10.85 14.35 -12.69
CA ASN A 129 -10.32 15.68 -13.05
C ASN A 129 -8.80 15.83 -13.21
N GLY A 130 -8.00 14.82 -12.85
CA GLY A 130 -6.56 14.85 -12.97
C GLY A 130 -5.91 13.52 -12.58
N THR A 131 -4.58 13.52 -12.58
CA THR A 131 -3.75 12.38 -12.18
C THR A 131 -2.72 12.84 -11.18
N SER A 132 -2.45 12.05 -10.14
CA SER A 132 -1.45 12.37 -9.14
C SER A 132 -0.84 11.09 -8.56
N PHE A 133 0.17 11.27 -7.72
CA PHE A 133 0.60 10.21 -6.81
C PHE A 133 -0.24 10.29 -5.55
N PHE A 134 -0.93 9.20 -5.24
CA PHE A 134 -1.77 9.09 -4.06
C PHE A 134 -1.11 8.15 -3.06
N GLU A 135 -1.18 8.53 -1.79
CA GLU A 135 -0.60 7.78 -0.68
C GLU A 135 -1.47 7.94 0.56
N ILE A 136 -1.49 6.89 1.39
CA ILE A 136 -2.00 6.99 2.76
C ILE A 136 -0.85 7.50 3.63
N VAL A 137 -1.11 8.51 4.46
CA VAL A 137 -0.05 9.19 5.22
C VAL A 137 -0.43 9.38 6.69
N ASN A 138 0.60 9.31 7.53
CA ASN A 138 0.64 9.94 8.85
C ASN A 138 1.76 11.00 8.80
N ASP A 139 1.40 12.27 8.74
CA ASP A 139 2.32 13.40 8.72
C ASP A 139 1.91 14.49 9.73
N SER A 140 2.63 15.61 9.72
CA SER A 140 2.37 16.71 10.66
C SER A 140 0.98 17.31 10.52
N TRP A 141 0.36 17.26 9.34
CA TRP A 141 -0.99 17.78 9.12
C TRP A 141 -2.03 16.80 9.66
N THR A 142 -1.91 15.51 9.34
CA THR A 142 -2.88 14.49 9.80
C THR A 142 -2.84 14.30 11.31
N GLY A 143 -1.67 14.41 11.94
CA GLY A 143 -1.49 14.30 13.39
C GLY A 143 -1.83 15.56 14.19
N ASP A 144 -2.16 16.68 13.53
CA ASP A 144 -2.65 17.87 14.24
C ASP A 144 -4.01 17.57 14.88
N VAL A 145 -4.19 18.00 16.13
CA VAL A 145 -5.41 17.74 16.92
C VAL A 145 -6.69 18.26 16.26
N ASN A 146 -6.59 19.26 15.38
CA ASN A 146 -7.74 19.81 14.66
C ASN A 146 -8.14 18.97 13.44
N ASN A 147 -7.25 18.11 12.94
CA ASN A 147 -7.49 17.26 11.79
C ASN A 147 -7.75 15.80 12.22
N ASN A 148 -6.95 15.27 13.15
CA ASN A 148 -7.09 13.91 13.70
C ASN A 148 -7.30 12.85 12.59
N GLY A 149 -6.46 12.91 11.56
CA GLY A 149 -6.56 12.14 10.32
C GLY A 149 -5.53 11.02 10.18
N ASP A 150 -4.67 10.82 11.18
CA ASP A 150 -3.72 9.71 11.19
C ASP A 150 -4.45 8.37 11.07
N TYR A 151 -3.78 7.40 10.43
CA TYR A 151 -4.23 6.03 10.37
C TYR A 151 -4.46 5.48 11.78
N TYR A 152 -5.67 4.97 12.01
CA TYR A 152 -6.11 4.37 13.24
C TYR A 152 -7.07 3.23 12.95
N VAL A 153 -6.92 2.10 13.65
CA VAL A 153 -7.86 0.99 13.62
C VAL A 153 -8.21 0.56 15.04
N SER A 154 -9.49 0.27 15.25
CA SER A 154 -9.95 -0.42 16.45
C SER A 154 -10.62 -1.75 16.16
N LEU A 155 -10.21 -2.79 16.88
CA LEU A 155 -10.89 -4.09 16.95
C LEU A 155 -11.48 -4.26 18.34
N ASN A 156 -12.76 -4.59 18.43
CA ASN A 156 -13.50 -4.73 19.69
C ASN A 156 -13.36 -3.53 20.66
N GLY A 157 -13.16 -2.31 20.11
CA GLY A 157 -12.95 -1.09 20.90
C GLY A 157 -11.54 -0.96 21.49
N GLN A 158 -10.59 -1.83 21.13
CA GLN A 158 -9.17 -1.71 21.46
C GLN A 158 -8.42 -1.14 20.25
N ASP A 159 -7.43 -0.29 20.48
CA ASP A 159 -6.50 0.15 19.42
C ASP A 159 -5.70 -1.04 18.92
N GLN A 160 -5.73 -1.26 17.61
CA GLN A 160 -5.02 -2.31 16.89
C GLN A 160 -4.43 -1.76 15.59
N THR A 161 -3.93 -0.53 15.66
CA THR A 161 -3.33 0.17 14.52
C THR A 161 -1.98 -0.46 14.17
N GLY A 162 -1.89 -1.05 12.97
CA GLY A 162 -0.66 -1.56 12.38
C GLY A 162 0.07 -0.50 11.57
N ALA A 163 0.85 -0.95 10.58
CA ALA A 163 1.65 -0.09 9.73
C ALA A 163 0.90 0.35 8.47
N ILE A 164 1.21 1.55 7.98
CA ILE A 164 1.00 1.90 6.57
C ILE A 164 2.16 1.25 5.79
N TYR A 165 1.87 0.26 4.96
CA TYR A 165 2.87 -0.44 4.15
C TYR A 165 2.68 -0.11 2.67
N GLN A 166 3.78 -0.14 1.91
CA GLN A 166 3.82 0.44 0.58
C GLN A 166 3.86 -0.63 -0.53
N LEU A 167 2.86 -0.57 -1.41
CA LEU A 167 2.97 -0.76 -2.86
C LEU A 167 2.30 0.47 -3.50
N ASN A 168 3.06 1.32 -4.18
CA ASN A 168 2.66 2.64 -4.67
C ASN A 168 1.49 2.60 -5.70
N THR A 169 0.61 3.61 -5.69
CA THR A 169 -0.56 3.71 -6.57
C THR A 169 -0.37 4.81 -7.59
N GLY A 170 0.34 4.50 -8.67
CA GLY A 170 0.45 5.43 -9.79
C GLY A 170 -0.85 5.49 -10.59
N VAL A 171 -1.94 6.04 -10.03
CA VAL A 171 -3.24 6.11 -10.72
C VAL A 171 -3.11 6.97 -11.97
N ARG A 172 -3.19 6.31 -13.13
CA ARG A 172 -3.19 6.94 -14.44
C ARG A 172 -4.62 7.02 -14.95
N VAL A 173 -5.16 8.24 -15.07
CA VAL A 173 -6.26 8.51 -15.98
C VAL A 173 -5.71 8.33 -17.40
N GLU A 174 -6.39 7.53 -18.22
CA GLU A 174 -6.07 7.44 -19.64
C GLU A 174 -6.06 8.85 -20.25
N GLY A 175 -4.87 9.37 -20.54
CA GLY A 175 -4.73 10.66 -21.26
C GLY A 175 -3.55 11.54 -20.89
N THR A 176 -2.94 11.42 -19.70
CA THR A 176 -1.85 12.34 -19.31
C THR A 176 -0.74 11.59 -18.57
N LEU A 177 0.36 11.35 -19.28
CA LEU A 177 1.49 10.58 -18.78
C LEU A 177 2.45 11.46 -17.98
N GLY A 178 2.36 11.40 -16.64
CA GLY A 178 3.49 11.69 -15.76
C GLY A 178 4.57 10.60 -15.90
N ALA A 179 5.84 10.96 -15.76
CA ALA A 179 7.01 10.13 -16.07
C ALA A 179 7.24 8.94 -15.10
N GLY A 180 6.27 8.04 -14.99
CA GLY A 180 6.45 6.70 -14.40
C GLY A 180 6.68 5.65 -15.48
N PHE A 181 7.29 4.52 -15.11
CA PHE A 181 7.48 3.37 -15.98
C PHE A 181 6.96 2.09 -15.33
N SER A 182 6.64 1.08 -16.13
CA SER A 182 6.25 -0.24 -15.63
C SER A 182 7.13 -1.33 -16.22
N VAL A 183 7.21 -2.47 -15.53
CA VAL A 183 8.01 -3.63 -15.95
C VAL A 183 7.13 -4.86 -16.06
N HIS A 184 7.12 -5.53 -17.22
CA HIS A 184 6.33 -6.75 -17.44
C HIS A 184 7.06 -7.80 -18.28
N PRO A 185 6.89 -9.11 -18.02
CA PRO A 185 6.13 -9.66 -16.90
C PRO A 185 6.88 -9.45 -15.57
N ASN A 186 6.14 -9.36 -14.47
CA ASN A 186 6.70 -9.30 -13.12
C ASN A 186 5.77 -10.08 -12.17
N PRO A 187 6.20 -11.22 -11.59
CA PRO A 187 7.54 -11.83 -11.70
C PRO A 187 7.88 -12.36 -13.10
N SER A 188 9.17 -12.47 -13.43
CA SER A 188 9.67 -12.99 -14.72
C SER A 188 10.66 -14.14 -14.54
N ALA A 189 10.64 -15.11 -15.46
CA ALA A 189 11.67 -16.15 -15.61
C ALA A 189 12.53 -15.94 -16.88
N GLY A 190 12.41 -14.77 -17.51
CA GLY A 190 13.05 -14.44 -18.78
C GLY A 190 13.08 -12.92 -19.02
N PRO A 191 13.28 -12.46 -20.26
CA PRO A 191 13.33 -11.04 -20.60
C PRO A 191 12.10 -10.28 -20.05
N VAL A 192 12.32 -9.04 -19.63
CA VAL A 192 11.26 -8.12 -19.21
C VAL A 192 11.15 -6.98 -20.21
N MET A 193 10.01 -6.31 -20.22
CA MET A 193 9.71 -5.14 -21.02
C MET A 193 9.51 -3.96 -20.09
N LEU A 194 10.22 -2.87 -20.36
CA LEU A 194 10.03 -1.59 -19.68
C LEU A 194 9.13 -0.73 -20.55
N ASP A 195 7.93 -0.44 -20.07
CA ASP A 195 7.04 0.54 -20.68
C ASP A 195 7.28 1.89 -20.02
N LEU A 196 7.87 2.81 -20.77
CA LEU A 196 8.31 4.11 -20.31
C LEU A 196 7.47 5.18 -20.99
N ASN A 197 7.17 6.27 -20.31
CA ASN A 197 6.79 7.51 -20.98
C ASN A 197 7.80 8.61 -20.66
N ILE A 198 8.60 8.95 -21.65
CA ILE A 198 9.62 10.01 -21.52
C ILE A 198 9.01 11.34 -21.97
N PRO A 199 8.94 12.36 -21.11
CA PRO A 199 8.47 13.70 -21.50
C PRO A 199 9.26 14.28 -22.68
N THR A 200 8.63 15.14 -23.47
CA THR A 200 9.19 15.61 -24.77
C THR A 200 10.39 16.54 -24.65
N ASP A 201 10.58 17.12 -23.48
CA ASP A 201 11.72 17.93 -23.03
C ASP A 201 12.91 17.10 -22.53
N VAL A 202 12.70 15.80 -22.26
CA VAL A 202 13.77 14.88 -21.83
C VAL A 202 14.39 14.18 -23.03
N GLN A 203 15.71 14.27 -23.13
CA GLN A 203 16.47 13.63 -24.22
C GLN A 203 17.04 12.26 -23.86
N VAL A 204 17.32 12.03 -22.57
CA VAL A 204 17.95 10.81 -22.06
C VAL A 204 17.34 10.46 -20.71
N ALA A 205 16.89 9.21 -20.56
CA ALA A 205 16.53 8.63 -19.28
C ALA A 205 17.56 7.56 -18.88
N LEU A 206 17.87 7.49 -17.59
CA LEU A 206 18.77 6.51 -17.00
C LEU A 206 17.96 5.45 -16.27
N VAL A 207 18.14 4.18 -16.63
CA VAL A 207 17.55 3.04 -15.93
C VAL A 207 18.66 2.31 -15.17
N GLU A 208 18.48 2.09 -13.88
CA GLU A 208 19.42 1.42 -13.00
C GLU A 208 18.75 0.24 -12.31
N TRP A 209 19.43 -0.89 -12.24
CA TRP A 209 18.97 -2.07 -11.51
C TRP A 209 19.82 -2.25 -10.27
N LEU A 210 19.19 -2.29 -9.12
CA LEU A 210 19.82 -2.51 -7.83
C LEU A 210 19.36 -3.86 -7.26
N ASP A 211 20.29 -4.67 -6.75
CA ASP A 211 19.93 -5.90 -6.04
C ASP A 211 19.32 -5.60 -4.66
N ALA A 212 18.91 -6.64 -3.93
CA ALA A 212 18.30 -6.50 -2.61
C ALA A 212 19.20 -5.82 -1.55
N SER A 213 20.51 -5.72 -1.78
CA SER A 213 21.45 -4.99 -0.92
C SER A 213 21.58 -3.51 -1.29
N GLY A 214 20.90 -3.06 -2.35
CA GLY A 214 21.04 -1.73 -2.92
C GLY A 214 22.28 -1.56 -3.79
N ARG A 215 22.98 -2.65 -4.15
CA ARG A 215 24.13 -2.59 -5.05
C ARG A 215 23.66 -2.51 -6.49
N LEU A 216 24.19 -1.53 -7.24
CA LEU A 216 23.94 -1.40 -8.67
C LEU A 216 24.50 -2.61 -9.43
N VAL A 217 23.64 -3.35 -10.12
CA VAL A 217 24.00 -4.53 -10.93
C VAL A 217 23.95 -4.25 -12.43
N ARG A 218 23.20 -3.24 -12.87
CA ARG A 218 23.09 -2.86 -14.29
C ARG A 218 22.63 -1.41 -14.42
N ALA A 219 23.07 -0.74 -15.48
CA ALA A 219 22.54 0.56 -15.89
C ALA A 219 22.40 0.66 -17.41
N ASP A 220 21.29 1.18 -17.89
CA ASP A 220 20.99 1.41 -19.30
C ASP A 220 20.60 2.88 -19.53
N ARG A 221 21.02 3.44 -20.67
CA ARG A 221 20.61 4.77 -21.10
C ARG A 221 19.59 4.64 -22.23
N ILE A 222 18.43 5.22 -22.04
CA ILE A 222 17.33 5.19 -23.00
C ILE A 222 17.17 6.57 -23.60
N THR A 223 17.19 6.63 -24.93
CA THR A 223 16.97 7.86 -25.69
C THR A 223 15.69 7.71 -26.49
N GLY A 224 14.81 8.70 -26.43
CA GLY A 224 13.51 8.67 -27.08
C GLY A 224 12.54 9.64 -26.40
N ARG A 225 11.33 9.76 -26.94
CA ARG A 225 10.27 10.65 -26.42
C ARG A 225 8.92 9.95 -26.52
N GLY A 226 8.01 10.28 -25.61
CA GLY A 226 6.69 9.68 -25.52
C GLY A 226 6.73 8.23 -25.02
N ALA A 227 5.71 7.46 -25.41
CA ALA A 227 5.59 6.06 -25.03
C ALA A 227 6.65 5.20 -25.73
N LEU A 228 7.51 4.56 -24.93
CA LEU A 228 8.59 3.69 -25.39
C LEU A 228 8.45 2.33 -24.73
N ARG A 229 8.77 1.28 -25.50
CA ARG A 229 8.89 -0.08 -24.99
C ARG A 229 10.32 -0.53 -25.15
N PHE A 230 10.99 -0.83 -24.05
CA PHE A 230 12.39 -1.23 -24.04
C PHE A 230 12.52 -2.67 -23.51
N PRO A 231 12.85 -3.64 -24.38
CA PRO A 231 13.10 -5.00 -23.92
C PRO A 231 14.44 -5.05 -23.18
N VAL A 232 14.40 -5.63 -21.99
CA VAL A 232 15.58 -5.87 -21.14
C VAL A 232 15.79 -7.37 -21.04
N ASP A 233 16.89 -7.83 -21.63
CA ASP A 233 17.37 -9.18 -21.38
C ASP A 233 17.95 -9.25 -19.96
N VAL A 234 17.41 -10.13 -19.13
CA VAL A 234 17.86 -10.33 -17.74
C VAL A 234 18.79 -11.53 -17.61
N ALA A 235 19.23 -12.12 -18.73
CA ALA A 235 20.23 -13.17 -18.73
C ALA A 235 21.51 -12.70 -18.04
N GLY A 236 21.91 -13.38 -16.97
CA GLY A 236 23.09 -13.04 -16.16
C GLY A 236 22.79 -12.27 -14.87
N LEU A 237 21.54 -11.86 -14.64
CA LEU A 237 21.08 -11.46 -13.30
C LEU A 237 20.72 -12.72 -12.48
N GLU A 238 21.04 -12.70 -11.19
CA GLU A 238 20.66 -13.76 -10.27
C GLU A 238 19.15 -13.77 -10.05
N ARG A 239 18.62 -14.91 -9.61
CA ARG A 239 17.22 -14.99 -9.18
C ARG A 239 17.07 -14.20 -7.88
N GLY A 240 16.03 -13.38 -7.80
CA GLY A 240 15.84 -12.52 -6.64
C GLY A 240 15.03 -11.26 -6.95
N THR A 241 15.01 -10.37 -5.97
CA THR A 241 14.30 -9.09 -6.06
C THR A 241 15.29 -8.00 -6.45
N TYR A 242 14.89 -7.19 -7.42
CA TYR A 242 15.61 -6.02 -7.89
C TYR A 242 14.75 -4.77 -7.72
N MET A 243 15.38 -3.66 -7.40
CA MET A 243 14.80 -2.34 -7.54
C MET A 243 15.28 -1.75 -8.86
N VAL A 244 14.37 -1.43 -9.76
CA VAL A 244 14.67 -0.75 -11.02
C VAL A 244 14.36 0.72 -10.82
N ARG A 245 15.33 1.59 -11.04
CA ARG A 245 15.22 3.04 -10.88
C ARG A 245 15.33 3.72 -12.23
N LEU A 246 14.32 4.48 -12.61
CA LEU A 246 14.34 5.39 -13.75
C LEU A 246 14.63 6.79 -13.26
N THR A 247 15.64 7.45 -13.82
CA THR A 247 15.94 8.86 -13.60
C THR A 247 15.77 9.62 -14.91
N SER A 248 14.96 10.67 -14.90
CA SER A 248 14.60 11.48 -16.06
C SER A 248 14.36 12.92 -15.61
N ASP A 249 15.16 13.87 -16.09
CA ASP A 249 15.04 15.31 -15.74
C ASP A 249 14.98 15.61 -14.23
N GLY A 250 15.85 14.95 -13.47
CA GLY A 250 15.90 15.08 -12.00
C GLY A 250 14.75 14.38 -11.27
N GLN A 251 13.73 13.88 -11.98
CA GLN A 251 12.70 13.01 -11.43
C GLN A 251 13.21 11.58 -11.34
N VAL A 252 12.87 10.91 -10.25
CA VAL A 252 13.25 9.52 -9.98
C VAL A 252 11.97 8.71 -9.78
N SER A 253 11.83 7.63 -10.55
CA SER A 253 10.78 6.63 -10.41
C SER A 253 11.41 5.27 -10.13
N THR A 254 10.75 4.41 -9.37
CA THR A 254 11.29 3.09 -8.99
C THR A 254 10.24 2.01 -9.11
N GLU A 255 10.62 0.83 -9.60
CA GLU A 255 9.79 -0.36 -9.73
C GLU A 255 10.49 -1.59 -9.15
N ARG A 256 9.76 -2.43 -8.40
CA ARG A 256 10.29 -3.68 -7.86
C ARG A 256 10.10 -4.80 -8.87
N VAL A 257 11.17 -5.47 -9.28
CA VAL A 257 11.14 -6.59 -10.24
C VAL A 257 11.58 -7.88 -9.56
N VAL A 258 10.82 -8.95 -9.75
CA VAL A 258 11.16 -10.29 -9.23
C VAL A 258 11.58 -11.20 -10.38
N LEU A 259 12.82 -11.70 -10.32
CA LEU A 259 13.36 -12.68 -11.25
C LEU A 259 13.34 -14.09 -10.63
N ARG A 260 12.81 -15.08 -11.37
CA ARG A 260 12.55 -16.45 -10.93
C ARG A 260 13.41 -17.50 -11.61
#